data_AF-A0A532B1U7-F1
#
_entry.id   AF-A0A532B1U7-F1
#
_cell.length_a   1.000
_cell.length_b   1.000
_cell.length_c   1.000
_cell.angle_alpha   90.00
_cell.angle_beta   90.00
_cell.angle_gamma   90.00
#
_symmetry.space_group_name_H-M   'P 1'
#
loop_
_entity.id
_entity.type
_entity.pdbx_description
1 polymer ?
#
loop_
_entity_poly.entity_id
_entity_poly.type
_entity_poly.pdbx_seq_one_letter_code
_entity_poly.pdbx_strand_id
1 'polypeptide(L)'
;SGKSPDIVAMAQAARAGGSLTVAITNTADSPLVRASDYAIDILAGPELSVAATKTFVNSAVAGLALMAHSTGDDKLLAALARLPEHFRKAIACDWMALAGALETQKSLFILGRGPSAAIANEAALKFKETCAMHAEAYSAAEVMHGPLALVGPGFPVLALAARDASEPSVADAADRLASKGAAVFVTSNKAKSAQRLPHVATGHPLTDPLTLIVSFYG
;
A
#
# COMPACT_ATOMS: atom_id res chain seq x y z
N SER A 1 -8.55 11.03 -12.26
CA SER A 1 -8.92 11.77 -13.48
C SER A 1 -10.04 11.10 -14.26
N GLY A 2 -10.04 9.76 -14.39
CA GLY A 2 -11.08 9.03 -15.14
C GLY A 2 -11.09 9.33 -16.65
N LYS A 3 -9.93 9.74 -17.19
CA LYS A 3 -9.75 10.18 -18.58
C LYS A 3 -8.87 9.26 -19.43
N SER A 4 -8.24 8.24 -18.85
CA SER A 4 -7.35 7.33 -19.60
C SER A 4 -8.14 6.61 -20.70
N PRO A 5 -7.79 6.80 -22.00
CA PRO A 5 -8.54 6.19 -23.10
C PRO A 5 -8.64 4.68 -22.98
N ASP A 6 -7.54 4.01 -22.58
CA ASP A 6 -7.50 2.55 -22.46
C ASP A 6 -8.44 2.05 -21.36
N ILE A 7 -8.47 2.71 -20.21
CA ILE A 7 -9.36 2.34 -19.08
C ILE A 7 -10.83 2.61 -19.43
N VAL A 8 -11.11 3.70 -20.14
CA VAL A 8 -12.48 4.03 -20.60
C VAL A 8 -12.96 3.01 -21.62
N ALA A 9 -12.11 2.66 -22.60
CA ALA A 9 -12.44 1.65 -23.61
C ALA A 9 -12.69 0.28 -22.97
N MET A 10 -11.89 -0.11 -21.98
CA MET A 10 -12.10 -1.36 -21.23
C MET A 10 -13.41 -1.36 -20.45
N ALA A 11 -13.77 -0.25 -19.80
CA ALA A 11 -15.05 -0.14 -19.10
C ALA A 11 -16.25 -0.24 -20.07
N GLN A 12 -16.17 0.42 -21.23
CA GLN A 12 -17.19 0.32 -22.28
C GLN A 12 -17.33 -1.10 -22.80
N ALA A 13 -16.22 -1.79 -23.06
CA ALA A 13 -16.21 -3.17 -23.52
C ALA A 13 -16.80 -4.13 -22.48
N ALA A 14 -16.42 -3.99 -21.20
CA ALA A 14 -16.97 -4.80 -20.11
C ALA A 14 -18.49 -4.62 -19.97
N ARG A 15 -18.95 -3.37 -20.04
CA ARG A 15 -20.38 -3.03 -19.98
C ARG A 15 -21.15 -3.57 -21.18
N ALA A 16 -20.63 -3.39 -22.40
CA ALA A 16 -21.22 -3.95 -23.62
C ALA A 16 -21.25 -5.49 -23.60
N GLY A 17 -20.28 -6.12 -22.94
CA GLY A 17 -20.24 -7.56 -22.67
C GLY A 17 -21.18 -8.05 -21.57
N GLY A 18 -22.00 -7.17 -20.97
CA GLY A 18 -22.98 -7.52 -19.94
C GLY A 18 -22.43 -7.59 -18.51
N SER A 19 -21.20 -7.16 -18.27
CA SER A 19 -20.66 -7.06 -16.90
C SER A 19 -21.26 -5.85 -16.18
N LEU A 20 -21.55 -6.02 -14.89
CA LEU A 20 -21.83 -4.89 -13.99
C LEU A 20 -20.55 -4.07 -13.82
N THR A 21 -20.60 -2.78 -14.17
CA THR A 21 -19.43 -1.89 -14.11
C THR A 21 -19.59 -0.82 -13.04
N VAL A 22 -18.58 -0.71 -12.16
CA VAL A 22 -18.52 0.30 -11.10
C VAL A 22 -17.22 1.09 -11.22
N ALA A 23 -17.31 2.39 -11.50
CA ALA A 23 -16.15 3.28 -11.55
C ALA A 23 -15.81 3.82 -10.15
N ILE A 24 -14.61 3.59 -9.66
CA ILE A 24 -14.06 4.27 -8.46
C ILE A 24 -13.17 5.41 -8.96
N THR A 25 -13.55 6.67 -8.73
CA THR A 25 -12.86 7.82 -9.30
C THR A 25 -12.95 9.06 -8.42
N ASN A 26 -12.03 10.00 -8.60
CA ASN A 26 -12.01 11.30 -7.93
C ASN A 26 -12.58 12.43 -8.82
N THR A 27 -13.34 12.07 -9.84
CA THR A 27 -13.84 13.00 -10.86
C THR A 27 -15.20 12.50 -11.33
N ALA A 28 -16.27 12.97 -10.67
CA ALA A 28 -17.63 12.46 -10.84
C ALA A 28 -18.21 12.64 -12.26
N ASP A 29 -17.68 13.56 -13.06
CA ASP A 29 -18.11 13.85 -14.43
C ASP A 29 -17.16 13.32 -15.51
N SER A 30 -16.30 12.35 -15.16
CA SER A 30 -15.27 11.85 -16.08
C SER A 30 -15.82 10.93 -17.18
N PRO A 31 -15.10 10.76 -18.30
CA PRO A 31 -15.42 9.75 -19.31
C PRO A 31 -15.63 8.35 -18.73
N LEU A 32 -14.81 7.95 -17.74
CA LEU A 32 -14.96 6.67 -17.06
C LEU A 32 -16.32 6.49 -16.37
N VAL A 33 -16.84 7.53 -15.71
CA VAL A 33 -18.17 7.48 -15.07
C VAL A 33 -19.26 7.26 -16.11
N ARG A 34 -19.21 7.99 -17.23
CA ARG A 34 -20.18 7.80 -18.33
C ARG A 34 -20.10 6.40 -18.95
N ALA A 35 -18.92 5.78 -18.91
CA ALA A 35 -18.69 4.44 -19.43
C ALA A 35 -19.13 3.32 -18.47
N SER A 36 -19.49 3.62 -17.22
CA SER A 36 -19.88 2.64 -16.21
C SER A 36 -21.37 2.69 -15.85
N ASP A 37 -21.90 1.62 -15.24
CA ASP A 37 -23.28 1.55 -14.76
C ASP A 37 -23.45 2.36 -13.46
N TYR A 38 -22.45 2.26 -12.58
CA TYR A 38 -22.39 2.99 -11.32
C TYR A 38 -21.04 3.67 -11.16
N ALA A 39 -21.00 4.68 -10.30
CA ALA A 39 -19.76 5.34 -9.92
C ALA A 39 -19.74 5.64 -8.42
N ILE A 40 -18.55 5.53 -7.84
CA ILE A 40 -18.22 5.92 -6.49
C ILE A 40 -17.21 7.07 -6.58
N ASP A 41 -17.65 8.25 -6.16
CA ASP A 41 -16.75 9.37 -5.95
C ASP A 41 -15.95 9.15 -4.67
N ILE A 42 -14.63 9.13 -4.79
CA ILE A 42 -13.73 8.89 -3.64
C ILE A 42 -13.49 10.16 -2.80
N LEU A 43 -13.98 11.33 -3.24
CA LEU A 43 -13.96 12.58 -2.50
C LEU A 43 -12.56 12.96 -1.97
N ALA A 44 -11.49 12.65 -2.71
CA ALA A 44 -10.11 12.98 -2.31
C ALA A 44 -9.79 14.48 -2.50
N GLY A 45 -10.66 15.20 -3.21
CA GLY A 45 -10.42 16.59 -3.63
C GLY A 45 -9.26 16.69 -4.63
N PRO A 46 -8.79 17.90 -4.97
CA PRO A 46 -7.68 18.05 -5.89
C PRO A 46 -6.40 17.40 -5.33
N GLU A 47 -5.67 16.71 -6.21
CA GLU A 47 -4.29 16.29 -6.00
C GLU A 47 -3.38 17.48 -6.35
N LEU A 48 -2.67 18.01 -5.36
CA LEU A 48 -1.73 19.12 -5.55
C LEU A 48 -0.29 18.64 -5.74
N SER A 49 0.01 17.44 -5.22
CA SER A 49 1.29 16.78 -5.42
C SER A 49 1.30 16.04 -6.75
N VAL A 50 2.49 15.90 -7.36
CA VAL A 50 2.70 15.03 -8.52
C VAL A 50 2.46 13.57 -8.14
N ALA A 51 2.94 13.17 -6.96
CA ALA A 51 2.72 11.84 -6.41
C ALA A 51 1.37 11.78 -5.70
N ALA A 52 0.45 10.98 -6.24
CA ALA A 52 -0.88 10.81 -5.67
C ALA A 52 -0.82 10.05 -4.34
N THR A 53 -1.45 10.60 -3.31
CA THR A 53 -1.49 10.00 -1.95
C THR A 53 -2.93 9.79 -1.50
N LYS A 54 -3.70 10.88 -1.36
CA LYS A 54 -5.12 10.86 -0.98
C LYS A 54 -5.95 10.02 -1.96
N THR A 55 -5.68 10.13 -3.25
CA THR A 55 -6.41 9.36 -4.27
C THR A 55 -6.18 7.86 -4.10
N PHE A 56 -4.95 7.43 -3.79
CA PHE A 56 -4.65 6.02 -3.56
C PHE A 56 -5.41 5.49 -2.34
N VAL A 57 -5.27 6.17 -1.21
CA VAL A 57 -5.90 5.78 0.06
C VAL A 57 -7.42 5.77 -0.07
N ASN A 58 -8.04 6.83 -0.60
CA ASN A 58 -9.49 6.90 -0.71
C ASN A 58 -10.04 5.88 -1.71
N SER A 59 -9.31 5.55 -2.78
CA SER A 59 -9.72 4.50 -3.72
C SER A 59 -9.75 3.13 -3.06
N ALA A 60 -8.73 2.81 -2.24
CA ALA A 60 -8.69 1.56 -1.49
C ALA A 60 -9.79 1.51 -0.40
N VAL A 61 -10.04 2.62 0.29
CA VAL A 61 -11.17 2.74 1.25
C VAL A 61 -12.51 2.52 0.55
N ALA A 62 -12.73 3.12 -0.62
CA ALA A 62 -13.96 2.94 -1.40
C ALA A 62 -14.14 1.47 -1.83
N GLY A 63 -13.08 0.81 -2.30
CA GLY A 63 -13.11 -0.61 -2.66
C GLY A 63 -13.42 -1.53 -1.47
N LEU A 64 -12.81 -1.27 -0.32
CA LEU A 64 -13.09 -2.01 0.92
C LEU A 64 -14.52 -1.77 1.42
N ALA A 65 -15.04 -0.54 1.32
CA ALA A 65 -16.42 -0.23 1.68
C ALA A 65 -17.42 -0.96 0.79
N LEU A 66 -17.18 -0.97 -0.54
CA LEU A 66 -18.00 -1.72 -1.49
C LEU A 66 -18.00 -3.22 -1.17
N MET A 67 -16.82 -3.79 -0.88
CA MET A 67 -16.70 -5.19 -0.46
C MET A 67 -17.48 -5.46 0.82
N ALA A 68 -17.29 -4.64 1.86
CA ALA A 68 -17.92 -4.82 3.16
C ALA A 68 -19.46 -4.77 3.08
N HIS A 69 -20.01 -3.84 2.31
CA HIS A 69 -21.45 -3.76 2.06
C HIS A 69 -21.97 -4.96 1.27
N SER A 70 -21.19 -5.47 0.30
CA SER A 70 -21.59 -6.61 -0.53
C SER A 70 -21.56 -7.92 0.25
N THR A 71 -20.67 -8.05 1.24
CA THR A 71 -20.52 -9.26 2.07
C THR A 71 -21.25 -9.20 3.40
N GLY A 72 -21.79 -8.04 3.79
CA GLY A 72 -22.40 -7.83 5.11
C GLY A 72 -21.38 -7.89 6.26
N ASP A 73 -20.15 -7.44 6.02
CA ASP A 73 -19.08 -7.45 7.03
C ASP A 73 -19.12 -6.20 7.92
N ASP A 74 -19.93 -6.27 8.98
CA ASP A 74 -20.07 -5.19 9.97
C ASP A 74 -18.77 -4.86 10.69
N LYS A 75 -17.85 -5.83 10.83
CA LYS A 75 -16.56 -5.59 11.49
C LYS A 75 -15.65 -4.74 10.61
N LEU A 76 -15.62 -5.02 9.30
CA LEU A 76 -14.89 -4.20 8.33
C LEU A 76 -15.49 -2.80 8.23
N LEU A 77 -16.82 -2.66 8.19
CA LEU A 77 -17.50 -1.35 8.20
C LEU A 77 -17.13 -0.52 9.44
N ALA A 78 -17.15 -1.13 10.62
CA ALA A 78 -16.75 -0.45 11.86
C ALA A 78 -15.25 -0.06 11.87
N ALA A 79 -14.38 -0.84 11.23
CA ALA A 79 -12.97 -0.50 11.09
C ALA A 79 -12.75 0.66 10.10
N LEU A 80 -13.45 0.66 8.97
CA LEU A 80 -13.43 1.74 7.98
C LEU A 80 -13.87 3.08 8.59
N ALA A 81 -14.93 3.08 9.39
CA ALA A 81 -15.43 4.28 10.06
C ALA A 81 -14.40 4.93 11.01
N ARG A 82 -13.47 4.13 11.56
CA ARG A 82 -12.42 4.61 12.48
C ARG A 82 -11.12 5.00 11.79
N LEU A 83 -10.98 4.74 10.48
CA LEU A 83 -9.76 5.06 9.73
C LEU A 83 -9.29 6.51 9.84
N PRO A 84 -10.16 7.55 9.85
CA PRO A 84 -9.68 8.92 10.02
C PRO A 84 -8.86 9.14 11.30
N GLU A 85 -9.22 8.49 12.41
CA GLU A 85 -8.43 8.56 13.64
C GLU A 85 -7.12 7.79 13.51
N HIS A 86 -7.16 6.59 12.95
CA HIS A 86 -5.97 5.76 12.73
C HIS A 86 -4.97 6.43 11.77
N PHE A 87 -5.44 7.11 10.73
CA PHE A 87 -4.59 7.86 9.80
C PHE A 87 -3.88 9.03 10.49
N ARG A 88 -4.55 9.77 11.39
CA ARG A 88 -3.87 10.81 12.18
C ARG A 88 -2.73 10.24 13.01
N LYS A 89 -2.93 9.08 13.63
CA LYS A 89 -1.88 8.38 14.38
C LYS A 89 -0.77 7.86 13.46
N ALA A 90 -1.13 7.37 12.28
CA ALA A 90 -0.20 6.80 11.32
C ALA A 90 0.75 7.87 10.74
N ILE A 91 0.24 9.06 10.44
CA ILE A 91 1.05 10.22 10.02
C ILE A 91 2.07 10.61 11.10
N ALA A 92 1.77 10.38 12.37
CA ALA A 92 2.67 10.67 13.48
C ALA A 92 3.70 9.56 13.75
N CYS A 93 3.72 8.47 12.97
CA CYS A 93 4.71 7.41 13.11
C CYS A 93 6.06 7.84 12.53
N ASP A 94 7.07 7.98 13.37
CA ASP A 94 8.42 8.38 12.95
C ASP A 94 9.16 7.22 12.26
N TRP A 95 9.39 7.36 10.95
CA TRP A 95 10.14 6.42 10.12
C TRP A 95 11.53 6.96 9.70
N MET A 96 12.05 8.01 10.35
CA MET A 96 13.31 8.66 9.97
C MET A 96 14.53 7.73 10.00
N ALA A 97 14.49 6.65 10.78
CA ALA A 97 15.55 5.64 10.75
C ALA A 97 15.71 4.97 9.37
N LEU A 98 14.60 4.78 8.63
CA LEU A 98 14.64 4.31 7.25
C LEU A 98 15.32 5.34 6.35
N ALA A 99 14.95 6.63 6.47
CA ALA A 99 15.54 7.70 5.68
C ALA A 99 17.08 7.75 5.83
N GLY A 100 17.59 7.61 7.05
CA GLY A 100 19.04 7.56 7.29
C GLY A 100 19.75 6.41 6.59
N ALA A 101 19.13 5.23 6.49
CA ALA A 101 19.69 4.10 5.74
C ALA A 101 19.63 4.30 4.21
N LEU A 102 18.77 5.20 3.73
CA LEU A 102 18.61 5.50 2.31
C LEU A 102 19.60 6.57 1.80
N GLU A 103 20.19 7.40 2.68
CA GLU A 103 21.08 8.51 2.28
C GLU A 103 22.29 8.06 1.44
N THR A 104 22.83 6.88 1.74
CA THR A 104 24.03 6.35 1.08
C THR A 104 23.72 5.33 -0.02
N GLN A 105 22.43 5.07 -0.28
CA GLN A 105 21.96 3.99 -1.13
C GLN A 105 21.14 4.53 -2.29
N LYS A 106 21.25 3.86 -3.45
CA LYS A 106 20.51 4.25 -4.67
C LYS A 106 19.35 3.30 -5.00
N SER A 107 19.20 2.26 -4.19
CA SER A 107 18.24 1.19 -4.41
C SER A 107 17.66 0.74 -3.08
N LEU A 108 16.37 0.41 -3.05
CA LEU A 108 15.74 -0.26 -1.93
C LEU A 108 14.78 -1.36 -2.37
N PHE A 109 14.60 -2.35 -1.51
CA PHE A 109 13.52 -3.33 -1.66
C PHE A 109 12.40 -3.06 -0.67
N ILE A 110 11.17 -3.22 -1.14
CA ILE A 110 9.97 -3.10 -0.32
C ILE A 110 9.24 -4.42 -0.35
N LEU A 111 9.08 -5.04 0.81
CA LEU A 111 8.47 -6.35 0.94
C LEU A 111 7.04 -6.22 1.41
N GLY A 112 6.15 -6.99 0.82
CA GLY A 112 4.79 -7.16 1.31
C GLY A 112 4.31 -8.58 1.03
N ARG A 113 3.25 -8.99 1.73
CA ARG A 113 2.56 -10.25 1.46
C ARG A 113 1.07 -10.07 1.65
N GLY A 114 0.27 -10.79 0.86
CA GLY A 114 -1.19 -10.63 0.86
C GLY A 114 -1.58 -9.18 0.53
N PRO A 115 -2.52 -8.57 1.27
CA PRO A 115 -2.92 -7.17 1.09
C PRO A 115 -1.75 -6.18 1.17
N SER A 116 -0.73 -6.46 1.99
CA SER A 116 0.44 -5.57 2.12
C SER A 116 1.34 -5.57 0.88
N ALA A 117 1.22 -6.56 -0.02
CA ALA A 117 1.94 -6.54 -1.29
C ALA A 117 1.47 -5.42 -2.22
N ALA A 118 0.18 -5.09 -2.22
CA ALA A 118 -0.34 -3.94 -2.97
C ALA A 118 0.26 -2.64 -2.44
N ILE A 119 0.41 -2.53 -1.13
CA ILE A 119 1.03 -1.38 -0.47
C ILE A 119 2.53 -1.29 -0.77
N ALA A 120 3.24 -2.41 -0.76
CA ALA A 120 4.66 -2.44 -1.11
C ALA A 120 4.89 -1.93 -2.55
N ASN A 121 4.04 -2.34 -3.49
CA ASN A 121 4.09 -1.87 -4.89
C ASN A 121 3.85 -0.36 -5.00
N GLU A 122 2.86 0.15 -4.27
CA GLU A 122 2.59 1.59 -4.22
C GLU A 122 3.77 2.36 -3.63
N ALA A 123 4.31 1.93 -2.48
CA ALA A 123 5.45 2.59 -1.86
C ALA A 123 6.67 2.61 -2.80
N ALA A 124 6.93 1.52 -3.53
CA ALA A 124 8.03 1.43 -4.48
C ALA A 124 7.82 2.37 -5.68
N LEU A 125 6.59 2.47 -6.18
CA LEU A 125 6.25 3.46 -7.21
C LEU A 125 6.52 4.88 -6.70
N LYS A 126 6.08 5.19 -5.48
CA LYS A 126 6.22 6.53 -4.90
C LYS A 126 7.68 6.91 -4.68
N PHE A 127 8.53 6.01 -4.18
CA PHE A 127 9.98 6.26 -4.09
C PHE A 127 10.61 6.60 -5.45
N LYS A 128 10.21 5.92 -6.54
CA LYS A 128 10.70 6.23 -7.89
C LYS A 128 10.24 7.62 -8.35
N GLU A 129 9.00 7.98 -8.08
CA GLU A 129 8.40 9.25 -8.51
C GLU A 129 8.91 10.46 -7.72
N THR A 130 9.10 10.32 -6.41
CA THR A 130 9.41 11.46 -5.52
C THR A 130 10.87 11.60 -5.19
N CYS A 131 11.61 10.49 -5.12
CA CYS A 131 13.00 10.46 -4.67
C CYS A 131 13.99 10.13 -5.79
N ALA A 132 13.51 9.82 -7.02
CA ALA A 132 14.33 9.34 -8.13
C ALA A 132 15.23 8.15 -7.74
N MET A 133 14.78 7.34 -6.78
CA MET A 133 15.50 6.19 -6.26
C MET A 133 14.97 4.91 -6.92
N HIS A 134 15.87 3.99 -7.24
CA HIS A 134 15.44 2.68 -7.71
C HIS A 134 14.73 1.94 -6.58
N ALA A 135 13.47 1.56 -6.79
CA ALA A 135 12.69 0.89 -5.77
C ALA A 135 11.90 -0.25 -6.40
N GLU A 136 12.03 -1.44 -5.82
CA GLU A 136 11.35 -2.63 -6.28
C GLU A 136 10.55 -3.26 -5.14
N ALA A 137 9.29 -3.59 -5.44
CA ALA A 137 8.43 -4.30 -4.53
C ALA A 137 8.52 -5.81 -4.78
N TYR A 138 8.71 -6.58 -3.73
CA TYR A 138 8.73 -8.04 -3.78
C TYR A 138 7.75 -8.66 -2.82
N SER A 139 7.23 -9.83 -3.19
CA SER A 139 6.58 -10.71 -2.23
C SER A 139 7.62 -11.14 -1.19
N ALA A 140 7.29 -11.02 0.09
CA ALA A 140 8.15 -11.51 1.17
C ALA A 140 8.44 -13.02 1.07
N ALA A 141 7.59 -13.79 0.36
CA ALA A 141 7.82 -15.21 0.10
C ALA A 141 8.86 -15.45 -1.01
N GLU A 142 9.00 -14.53 -1.96
CA GLU A 142 9.83 -14.72 -3.17
C GLU A 142 11.21 -14.07 -3.04
N VAL A 143 11.38 -13.11 -2.12
CA VAL A 143 12.64 -12.37 -1.97
C VAL A 143 13.84 -13.29 -1.77
N MET A 144 13.64 -14.46 -1.15
CA MET A 144 14.70 -15.44 -0.87
C MET A 144 15.13 -16.25 -2.10
N HIS A 145 14.38 -16.21 -3.20
CA HIS A 145 14.54 -17.09 -4.36
C HIS A 145 15.06 -16.38 -5.62
N GLY A 146 15.73 -15.24 -5.45
CA GLY A 146 16.37 -14.51 -6.55
C GLY A 146 16.80 -13.11 -6.13
N PRO A 147 15.87 -12.26 -5.68
CA PRO A 147 16.17 -10.87 -5.28
C PRO A 147 17.23 -10.78 -4.17
N LEU A 148 17.30 -11.79 -3.29
CA LEU A 148 18.31 -11.91 -2.25
C LEU A 148 19.75 -11.73 -2.74
N ALA A 149 20.06 -12.12 -3.99
CA ALA A 149 21.40 -11.98 -4.55
C ALA A 149 21.86 -10.51 -4.66
N LEU A 150 20.91 -9.56 -4.71
CA LEU A 150 21.17 -8.12 -4.76
C LEU A 150 21.26 -7.50 -3.36
N VAL A 151 20.89 -8.24 -2.32
CA VAL A 151 20.89 -7.76 -0.94
C VAL A 151 22.26 -8.00 -0.32
N GLY A 152 23.09 -6.95 -0.30
CA GLY A 152 24.37 -6.92 0.40
C GLY A 152 24.31 -6.27 1.79
N PRO A 153 25.44 -6.22 2.50
CA PRO A 153 25.55 -5.48 3.76
C PRO A 153 25.12 -4.02 3.60
N GLY A 154 24.23 -3.55 4.48
CA GLY A 154 23.69 -2.19 4.47
C GLY A 154 22.64 -1.92 3.39
N PHE A 155 22.29 -2.90 2.54
CA PHE A 155 21.22 -2.71 1.55
C PHE A 155 19.87 -2.47 2.26
N PRO A 156 19.13 -1.39 1.92
CA PRO A 156 17.94 -1.01 2.66
C PRO A 156 16.73 -1.84 2.21
N VAL A 157 16.02 -2.38 3.19
CA VAL A 157 14.79 -3.16 2.98
C VAL A 157 13.69 -2.64 3.89
N LEU A 158 12.54 -2.29 3.31
CA LEU A 158 11.32 -1.94 4.05
C LEU A 158 10.32 -3.10 3.96
N ALA A 159 10.06 -3.80 5.06
CA ALA A 159 9.09 -4.89 5.12
C ALA A 159 7.76 -4.41 5.73
N LEU A 160 6.73 -4.33 4.91
CA LEU A 160 5.38 -3.90 5.29
C LEU A 160 4.54 -5.13 5.67
N ALA A 161 4.32 -5.28 6.98
CA ALA A 161 3.56 -6.36 7.58
C ALA A 161 2.26 -5.82 8.20
N ALA A 162 1.11 -6.18 7.62
CA ALA A 162 -0.19 -6.02 8.28
C ALA A 162 -0.39 -7.12 9.32
N ARG A 163 -1.25 -6.90 10.31
CA ARG A 163 -1.56 -7.89 11.36
C ARG A 163 -2.62 -8.87 10.85
N ASP A 164 -2.19 -9.68 9.89
CA ASP A 164 -2.96 -10.72 9.25
C ASP A 164 -2.22 -12.07 9.30
N ALA A 165 -2.72 -13.07 8.57
CA ALA A 165 -2.08 -14.39 8.50
C ALA A 165 -0.66 -14.36 7.88
N SER A 166 -0.31 -13.31 7.15
CA SER A 166 0.99 -13.17 6.49
C SER A 166 2.05 -12.53 7.39
N GLU A 167 1.66 -11.85 8.47
CA GLU A 167 2.57 -11.14 9.39
C GLU A 167 3.78 -11.97 9.83
N PRO A 168 3.62 -13.24 10.32
CA PRO A 168 4.77 -14.02 10.76
C PRO A 168 5.77 -14.27 9.62
N SER A 169 5.27 -14.52 8.40
CA SER A 169 6.12 -14.76 7.25
C SER A 169 6.88 -13.50 6.81
N VAL A 170 6.26 -12.32 6.90
CA VAL A 170 6.94 -11.07 6.55
C VAL A 170 8.02 -10.75 7.59
N ALA A 171 7.72 -10.94 8.88
CA ALA A 171 8.69 -10.77 9.97
C ALA A 171 9.87 -11.74 9.84
N ASP A 172 9.62 -13.02 9.56
CA ASP A 172 10.67 -14.02 9.36
C ASP A 172 11.57 -13.68 8.15
N ALA A 173 10.99 -13.22 7.04
CA ALA A 173 11.76 -12.78 5.89
C ALA A 173 12.64 -11.56 6.21
N ALA A 174 12.08 -10.57 6.93
CA ALA A 174 12.80 -9.40 7.39
C ALA A 174 13.99 -9.78 8.29
N ASP A 175 13.76 -10.65 9.27
CA ASP A 175 14.80 -11.10 10.20
C ASP A 175 15.92 -11.87 9.50
N ARG A 176 15.60 -12.68 8.49
CA ARG A 176 16.59 -13.41 7.68
C ARG A 176 17.46 -12.47 6.86
N LEU A 177 16.88 -11.42 6.29
CA LEU A 177 17.62 -10.39 5.54
C LEU A 177 18.51 -9.57 6.48
N ALA A 178 18.00 -9.19 7.66
CA ALA A 178 18.77 -8.49 8.69
C ALA A 178 19.97 -9.34 9.16
N SER A 179 19.77 -10.64 9.34
CA SER A 179 20.83 -11.59 9.73
C SER A 179 21.93 -11.75 8.68
N LYS A 180 21.67 -11.34 7.43
CA LYS A 180 22.65 -11.31 6.33
C LYS A 180 23.34 -9.94 6.19
N GLY A 181 23.06 -9.00 7.09
CA GLY A 181 23.68 -7.68 7.14
C GLY A 181 22.91 -6.58 6.42
N ALA A 182 21.72 -6.85 5.88
CA ALA A 182 20.88 -5.82 5.28
C ALA A 182 20.34 -4.84 6.33
N ALA A 183 20.12 -3.58 5.94
CA ALA A 183 19.46 -2.59 6.78
C ALA A 183 17.95 -2.76 6.66
N VAL A 184 17.36 -3.62 7.49
CA VAL A 184 15.95 -4.01 7.38
C VAL A 184 15.09 -3.30 8.40
N PHE A 185 14.03 -2.68 7.91
CA PHE A 185 13.00 -2.00 8.69
C PHE A 185 11.67 -2.73 8.51
N VAL A 186 10.89 -2.93 9.57
CA VAL A 186 9.68 -3.75 9.51
C VAL A 186 8.55 -3.22 10.39
N THR A 187 7.32 -3.26 9.87
CA THR A 187 6.12 -2.82 10.59
C THR A 187 5.45 -3.97 11.36
N SER A 188 6.22 -4.75 12.14
CA SER A 188 5.68 -5.83 12.96
C SER A 188 6.42 -5.97 14.28
N ASN A 189 5.66 -6.27 15.34
CA ASN A 189 6.20 -6.58 16.66
C ASN A 189 6.78 -8.00 16.76
N LYS A 190 6.60 -8.84 15.73
CA LYS A 190 7.10 -10.23 15.69
C LYS A 190 8.56 -10.34 15.27
N ALA A 191 9.12 -9.31 14.63
CA ALA A 191 10.51 -9.30 14.19
C ALA A 191 11.49 -9.29 15.38
N LYS A 192 12.58 -10.04 15.27
CA LYS A 192 13.58 -10.24 16.33
C LYS A 192 14.89 -9.50 16.06
N SER A 193 15.32 -9.43 14.81
CA SER A 193 16.60 -8.83 14.40
C SER A 193 16.41 -7.61 13.49
N ALA A 194 15.37 -7.58 12.66
CA ALA A 194 15.05 -6.40 11.87
C ALA A 194 14.60 -5.22 12.76
N GLN A 195 14.92 -4.00 12.35
CA GLN A 195 14.55 -2.79 13.07
C GLN A 195 13.05 -2.55 12.95
N ARG A 196 12.35 -2.50 14.09
CA ARG A 196 10.90 -2.29 14.11
C ARG A 196 10.57 -0.83 13.87
N LEU A 197 9.63 -0.57 12.97
CA LEU A 197 9.05 0.76 12.75
C LEU A 197 7.75 0.92 13.55
N PRO A 198 7.49 2.12 14.10
CA PRO A 198 6.19 2.40 14.71
C PRO A 198 5.09 2.27 13.65
N HIS A 199 3.97 1.66 14.04
CA HIS A 199 2.84 1.39 13.15
C HIS A 199 1.53 1.38 13.93
N VAL A 200 0.43 1.68 13.23
CA VAL A 200 -0.90 1.80 13.84
C VAL A 200 -1.76 0.59 13.54
N ALA A 201 -2.40 0.11 14.59
CA ALA A 201 -3.42 -0.92 14.53
C ALA A 201 -4.79 -0.34 14.14
N THR A 202 -5.47 -0.90 13.13
CA THR A 202 -6.82 -0.43 12.74
C THR A 202 -7.97 -1.25 13.32
N GLY A 203 -7.66 -2.41 13.91
CA GLY A 203 -8.63 -3.36 14.45
C GLY A 203 -9.26 -4.28 13.40
N HIS A 204 -8.85 -4.20 12.14
CA HIS A 204 -9.24 -5.17 11.11
C HIS A 204 -8.07 -5.45 10.13
N PRO A 205 -7.76 -6.71 9.80
CA PRO A 205 -6.60 -7.06 8.97
C PRO A 205 -6.57 -6.39 7.59
N LEU A 206 -7.73 -6.20 6.95
CA LEU A 206 -7.82 -5.58 5.62
C LEU A 206 -7.59 -4.06 5.63
N THR A 207 -7.72 -3.39 6.77
CA THR A 207 -7.52 -1.94 6.88
C THR A 207 -6.14 -1.57 7.42
N ASP A 208 -5.43 -2.49 8.06
CA ASP A 208 -4.06 -2.29 8.52
C ASP A 208 -3.07 -1.83 7.44
N PRO A 209 -3.07 -2.41 6.22
CA PRO A 209 -2.17 -1.95 5.16
C PRO A 209 -2.33 -0.46 4.83
N LEU A 210 -3.54 0.11 4.98
CA LEU A 210 -3.78 1.53 4.74
C LEU A 210 -3.05 2.43 5.74
N THR A 211 -2.95 2.03 7.01
CA THR A 211 -2.13 2.79 7.96
C THR A 211 -0.64 2.69 7.67
N LEU A 212 -0.17 1.58 7.09
CA LEU A 212 1.24 1.45 6.72
C LEU A 212 1.62 2.40 5.60
N ILE A 213 0.79 2.52 4.55
CA ILE A 213 1.06 3.48 3.46
C ILE A 213 0.94 4.94 3.93
N VAL A 214 0.01 5.22 4.85
CA VAL A 214 -0.15 6.56 5.39
C VAL A 214 1.06 6.96 6.26
N SER A 215 1.61 6.03 7.06
CA SER A 215 2.87 6.28 7.78
C SER A 215 4.06 6.48 6.83
N PHE A 216 4.07 5.80 5.69
CA PHE A 216 5.09 6.02 4.66
C PHE A 216 4.99 7.41 4.00
N TYR A 217 3.79 7.99 3.90
CA TYR A 217 3.59 9.33 3.32
C TYR A 217 3.83 10.49 4.29
N GLY A 218 3.71 10.24 5.60
CA GLY A 218 3.84 11.26 6.66
C GLY A 218 5.29 11.61 6.97
#